data_AF-A0A9E2D0F5-F1
#
_entry.id   AF-A0A9E2D0F5-F1
#
_cell.length_a   1.000
_cell.length_b   1.000
_cell.length_c   1.000
_cell.angle_alpha   90.00
_cell.angle_beta   90.00
_cell.angle_gamma   90.00
#
_symmetry.space_group_name_H-M   'P 1'
#
loop_
_entity.id
_entity.type
_entity.pdbx_description
1 polymer ?
#
loop_
_entity_poly.entity_id
_entity_poly.type
_entity_poly.pdbx_seq_one_letter_code
_entity_poly.pdbx_strand_id
1 'polypeptide(L)' 'MSHSMQAPGDKMKKVLSWVCDILAEHPGKKRADVFREAQVRFDLSPLECEFLDTHFAKADSVKEQL' A
#
# COMPACT_ATOMS: atom_id res chain seq x y z
N MET A 1 -4.80 31.65 1.71
CA MET A 1 -3.95 30.54 1.22
C MET A 1 -4.18 29.37 2.18
N SER A 2 -5.11 28.49 1.84
CA SER A 2 -5.50 27.38 2.70
C SER A 2 -4.38 26.34 2.66
N HIS A 3 -3.56 26.29 3.71
CA HIS A 3 -2.61 25.20 3.89
C HIS A 3 -3.44 23.92 4.05
N SER A 4 -3.57 23.16 2.96
CA SER A 4 -4.08 21.80 2.99
C SER A 4 -3.21 21.02 3.95
N MET A 5 -3.69 20.89 5.20
CA MET A 5 -3.19 19.92 6.14
C MET A 5 -3.31 18.58 5.42
N GLN A 6 -2.20 18.11 4.84
CA GLN A 6 -2.14 16.76 4.29
C GLN A 6 -2.33 15.84 5.49
N ALA A 7 -3.58 15.44 5.70
CA ALA A 7 -3.91 14.48 6.73
C ALA A 7 -3.00 13.26 6.51
N PRO A 8 -2.53 12.59 7.56
CA PRO A 8 -1.65 11.42 7.44
C PRO A 8 -2.17 10.35 6.45
N GLY A 9 -3.49 10.28 6.23
CA GLY A 9 -4.11 9.43 5.20
C GLY A 9 -3.80 9.79 3.73
N ASP A 10 -3.29 10.97 3.41
CA ASP A 10 -2.98 11.39 2.02
C ASP A 10 -1.74 10.66 1.48
N LYS A 11 -0.75 10.46 2.35
CA LYS A 11 0.45 9.65 2.05
C LYS A 11 0.06 8.20 1.78
N MET A 12 -0.78 7.63 2.64
CA MET A 12 -1.29 6.27 2.47
C MET A 12 -2.09 6.11 1.18
N LYS A 13 -2.98 7.05 0.85
CA LYS A 13 -3.71 7.02 -0.42
C LYS A 13 -2.77 6.97 -1.63
N LYS A 14 -1.69 7.78 -1.64
CA LYS A 14 -0.70 7.76 -2.73
C LYS A 14 0.03 6.43 -2.83
N VAL A 15 0.42 5.86 -1.69
CA VAL A 15 1.04 4.54 -1.61
C VAL A 15 0.11 3.48 -2.17
N LEU A 16 -1.15 3.43 -1.71
CA LEU A 16 -2.14 2.48 -2.20
C LEU A 16 -2.41 2.63 -3.70
N SER A 17 -2.61 3.85 -4.18
CA SER A 17 -2.83 4.12 -5.60
C SER A 17 -1.66 3.62 -6.44
N TRP A 18 -0.43 3.90 -6.01
CA TRP A 18 0.76 3.44 -6.69
C TRP A 18 0.90 1.90 -6.65
N VAL A 19 0.68 1.27 -5.50
CA VAL A 19 0.71 -0.19 -5.36
C VAL A 19 -0.31 -0.85 -6.28
N CYS A 20 -1.52 -0.30 -6.37
CA CYS A 20 -2.58 -0.80 -7.24
C CYS A 20 -2.21 -0.70 -8.72
N ASP A 21 -1.59 0.42 -9.12
CA ASP A 21 -1.08 0.65 -10.48
C ASP A 21 -0.05 -0.43 -10.86
N ILE A 22 0.97 -0.64 -10.01
CA ILE A 22 2.01 -1.64 -10.25
C ILE A 22 1.46 -3.07 -10.26
N LEU A 23 0.49 -3.39 -9.40
CA LEU A 23 -0.15 -4.71 -9.41
C LEU A 23 -1.03 -4.92 -10.64
N ALA A 24 -1.65 -3.86 -11.16
CA ALA A 24 -2.42 -3.92 -12.40
C ALA A 24 -1.50 -4.08 -13.63
N GLU A 25 -0.37 -3.37 -13.66
CA GLU A 25 0.65 -3.47 -14.71
C GLU A 25 1.41 -4.82 -14.64
N HIS A 26 1.64 -5.33 -13.43
CA HIS A 26 2.41 -6.54 -13.17
C HIS A 26 1.63 -7.49 -12.24
N PRO A 27 0.63 -8.24 -12.77
CA PRO A 27 -0.16 -9.18 -11.97
C PRO A 27 0.67 -10.36 -11.42
N GLY A 28 1.88 -10.58 -11.95
CA GLY A 28 2.83 -11.57 -11.43
C GLY A 28 3.71 -11.07 -10.28
N LYS A 29 3.72 -9.75 -9.98
CA LYS A 29 4.46 -9.22 -8.82
C LYS A 29 3.68 -9.52 -7.55
N LYS A 30 4.40 -9.97 -6.52
CA LYS A 30 3.83 -10.16 -5.19
C LYS A 30 3.59 -8.79 -4.55
N ARG A 31 2.44 -8.63 -3.90
CA ARG A 31 2.11 -7.40 -3.16
C ARG A 31 3.19 -7.03 -2.16
N ALA A 32 3.78 -8.02 -1.47
CA ALA A 32 4.89 -7.81 -0.54
C ALA A 32 6.11 -7.13 -1.18
N ASP A 33 6.41 -7.45 -2.44
CA ASP A 33 7.53 -6.85 -3.17
C ASP A 33 7.21 -5.39 -3.53
N VAL A 34 6.01 -5.15 -4.06
CA VAL A 34 5.52 -3.80 -4.38
C VAL A 34 5.42 -2.94 -3.11
N PHE A 35 4.97 -3.49 -1.98
CA PHE A 35 4.93 -2.77 -0.72
C PHE A 35 6.33 -2.41 -0.23
N ARG A 36 7.31 -3.30 -0.36
CA ARG A 36 8.70 -3.00 -0.03
C ARG A 36 9.28 -1.89 -0.90
N GLU A 37 8.97 -1.89 -2.20
CA GLU A 37 9.29 -0.77 -3.08
C GLU A 37 8.61 0.52 -2.61
N ALA A 38 7.33 0.45 -2.22
CA ALA A 38 6.59 1.60 -1.70
C ALA A 38 7.17 2.11 -0.38
N GLN A 39 7.64 1.24 0.51
CA GLN A 39 8.25 1.63 1.79
C GLN A 39 9.50 2.47 1.58
N VAL A 40 10.35 2.07 0.63
CA VAL A 40 11.55 2.82 0.29
C VAL A 40 11.20 4.09 -0.49
N ARG A 41 10.25 4.00 -1.43
CA ARG A 41 9.90 5.11 -2.32
C ARG A 41 9.12 6.23 -1.63
N PHE A 42 8.24 5.87 -0.69
CA PHE A 42 7.43 6.81 0.07
C PHE A 42 7.95 7.05 1.50
N ASP A 43 9.07 6.45 1.88
CA ASP A 43 9.63 6.54 3.24
C ASP A 43 8.57 6.15 4.30
N LEU A 44 8.01 4.94 4.16
CA LEU A 44 7.01 4.45 5.10
C LEU A 44 7.68 4.13 6.45
N SER A 45 7.09 4.65 7.52
CA SER A 45 7.50 4.29 8.87
C SER A 45 7.10 2.84 9.19
N PRO A 46 7.76 2.17 10.15
CA PRO A 46 7.41 0.81 10.56
C PRO A 46 5.93 0.67 10.94
N LEU A 47 5.35 1.69 11.60
CA LEU A 47 3.92 1.76 11.94
C LEU A 47 3.01 1.66 10.70
N GLU A 48 3.39 2.37 9.64
CA GLU A 48 2.64 2.41 8.38
C GLU A 48 2.76 1.07 7.64
N CYS A 49 3.90 0.39 7.73
CA CYS A 49 4.06 -0.95 7.18
C CYS A 49 3.22 -1.98 7.94
N GLU A 50 3.20 -1.93 9.27
CA GLU A 50 2.34 -2.81 10.08
C GLU A 50 0.86 -2.56 9.79
N PHE A 51 0.46 -1.31 9.57
CA PHE A 51 -0.89 -0.97 9.13
C PHE A 51 -1.21 -1.63 7.78
N LEU A 52 -0.33 -1.48 6.79
CA LEU A 52 -0.53 -2.11 5.48
C LEU A 52 -0.58 -3.63 5.60
N ASP A 53 0.35 -4.25 6.33
CA ASP A 53 0.37 -5.71 6.51
C ASP A 53 -0.90 -6.20 7.21
N THR A 54 -1.31 -5.56 8.29
CA THR A 54 -2.50 -5.93 9.07
C THR A 54 -3.80 -5.78 8.27
N HIS A 55 -3.94 -4.69 7.50
CA HIS A 55 -5.15 -4.40 6.73
C HIS A 55 -5.21 -5.12 5.38
N PHE A 56 -4.06 -5.37 4.73
CA PHE A 56 -4.00 -5.99 3.40
C PHE A 56 -3.69 -7.50 3.41
N ALA A 57 -3.00 -8.04 4.41
CA ALA A 57 -2.79 -9.50 4.50
C ALA A 57 -4.12 -10.27 4.60
N LYS A 58 -5.15 -9.65 5.20
CA LYS A 58 -6.50 -10.22 5.24
C LYS A 58 -7.24 -10.18 3.90
N ALA A 59 -6.91 -9.23 3.02
CA ALA A 59 -7.58 -9.08 1.72
C ALA A 59 -7.09 -10.10 0.67
N ASP A 60 -5.94 -10.75 0.89
CA ASP A 60 -5.46 -11.82 0.01
C ASP A 60 -6.04 -13.20 0.35
N SER A 61 -6.62 -13.36 1.54
CA SER A 61 -7.18 -14.65 2.00
C SER A 61 -8.61 -14.93 1.51
N VAL A 62 -9.16 -14.14 0.59
CA VAL A 62 -10.47 -14.42 -0.04
C VAL A 62 -10.30 -14.65 -1.55
N LYS A 63 -9.45 -15.59 -1.94
CA LYS A 63 -9.48 -16.21 -3.28
C LYS A 63 -9.30 -17.74 -3.28
N GLU A 64 -9.50 -18.40 -2.15
CA GLU A 64 -9.59 -19.85 -2.09
C GLU A 64 -10.66 -20.29 -1.07
N GLN A 65 -11.92 -19.97 -1.37
CA GLN A 65 -13.04 -20.79 -0.90
C GLN A 65 -13.93 -21.10 -2.10
N LEU A 66 -13.56 -22.23 -2.72
CA LEU A 66 -14.38 -23.26 -3.37
C LEU A 66 -15.73 -22.85 -4.00
#